data_AF-A0A948AWN7-F1
#
_entry.id   AF-A0A948AWN7-F1
#
_cell.length_a   1.000
_cell.length_b   1.000
_cell.length_c   1.000
_cell.angle_alpha   90.00
_cell.angle_beta   90.00
_cell.angle_gamma   90.00
#
_symmetry.space_group_name_H-M   'P 1'
#
loop_
_entity.id
_entity.type
_entity.pdbx_description
1 polymer ?
#
loop_
_entity_poly.entity_id
_entity_poly.type
_entity_poly.pdbx_seq_one_letter_code
_entity_poly.pdbx_strand_id
1 'polypeptide(L)'
;YDFDKPFFDQFQELQNKVPRTSLLLTNNINCDYCNTIADSKNCYLIYGSINCEDCMYGSPFNCKNCVDTLLTRNSEWCYECTDCERLYECFYCQDCTNSQNLQFCFDLEGCNNCFLCTGLRQKKFNILNEQYTEEEYKEKIHELLKKSPQDLMSDLQELKKRSPLRGMVGINNENVTGDHVFNSRNCSNLFYSHGCEDVSYSTQMMDCHNCMDCDNSEIASFGYEIMGFYKANNLMFCHQCFGNIADLMYCSICAYDTKNCFACISLRHKKYCILNKQYSESEYKELVPKIIDHMKSTKEWGEFFPVENSLFAYNETLANEFFPMTKENVLSHNWMWRDEKESDYGNTKILPAEKLPNSIDDVPDDILNWAIKCKATGRPFKITPQELKFYRRLKLPLPIFHPDERHMRRFRLRNPRMLYDRKCNKCQSNIKTTYAPDRPEKVYCEKCYLSEVY
;
A
#
# COMPACT_ATOMS: atom_id res chain seq x y z
N TYR A 1 35.58 -6.81 14.66
CA TYR A 1 35.69 -7.16 13.25
C TYR A 1 36.82 -8.15 13.12
N ASP A 2 36.56 -9.23 12.40
CA ASP A 2 37.52 -10.26 12.03
C ASP A 2 37.96 -9.98 10.59
N PHE A 3 39.27 -9.95 10.33
CA PHE A 3 39.82 -9.68 8.99
C PHE A 3 40.13 -10.97 8.23
N ASP A 4 39.98 -12.14 8.85
CA ASP A 4 40.13 -13.46 8.20
C ASP A 4 38.76 -14.02 7.73
N LYS A 5 37.69 -13.22 7.81
CA LYS A 5 36.30 -13.59 7.45
C LYS A 5 35.63 -12.56 6.53
N PRO A 6 34.76 -12.98 5.59
CA PRO A 6 33.85 -12.08 4.88
C PRO A 6 33.01 -11.20 5.81
N PHE A 7 32.55 -10.07 5.29
CA PHE A 7 31.67 -9.14 5.97
C PHE A 7 30.26 -9.70 6.18
N PHE A 8 29.62 -10.21 5.14
CA PHE A 8 28.22 -10.65 5.23
C PHE A 8 28.06 -11.91 6.09
N ASP A 9 29.08 -12.76 6.18
CA ASP A 9 29.15 -13.87 7.14
C ASP A 9 29.14 -13.36 8.59
N GLN A 10 30.00 -12.38 8.91
CA GLN A 10 30.04 -11.75 10.23
C GLN A 10 28.72 -11.02 10.56
N PHE A 11 28.09 -10.40 9.55
CA PHE A 11 26.78 -9.78 9.70
C PHE A 11 25.68 -10.81 9.96
N GLN A 12 25.63 -11.92 9.22
CA GLN A 12 24.62 -12.97 9.42
C GLN A 12 24.83 -13.73 10.74
N GLU A 13 26.08 -13.95 11.16
CA GLU A 13 26.41 -14.42 12.49
C GLU A 13 25.80 -13.53 13.58
N LEU A 14 25.75 -12.20 13.38
CA LEU A 14 25.10 -11.26 14.30
C LEU A 14 23.56 -11.27 14.13
N GLN A 15 23.06 -11.29 12.89
CA GLN A 15 21.64 -11.32 12.53
C GLN A 15 20.91 -12.55 13.11
N ASN A 16 21.61 -13.67 13.26
CA ASN A 16 21.12 -14.91 13.88
C ASN A 16 21.19 -14.91 15.42
N LYS A 17 21.99 -14.02 16.04
CA LYS A 17 22.19 -13.94 17.50
C LYS A 17 21.39 -12.82 18.17
N VAL A 18 21.07 -11.74 17.45
CA VAL A 18 20.35 -10.58 17.98
C VAL A 18 18.83 -10.82 17.98
N PRO A 19 18.13 -10.68 19.13
CA PRO A 19 16.67 -10.78 19.19
C PRO A 19 15.98 -9.74 18.29
N ARG A 20 14.89 -10.15 17.62
CA ARG A 20 14.11 -9.28 16.73
C ARG A 20 12.83 -8.81 17.40
N THR A 21 12.39 -7.61 17.04
CA THR A 21 11.10 -7.05 17.48
C THR A 21 9.96 -7.73 16.74
N SER A 22 8.91 -8.15 17.46
CA SER A 22 7.71 -8.74 16.87
C SER A 22 6.77 -7.67 16.30
N LEU A 23 6.34 -7.86 15.04
CA LEU A 23 5.15 -7.24 14.44
C LEU A 23 5.10 -5.69 14.40
N LEU A 24 6.21 -4.96 14.61
CA LEU A 24 6.31 -3.53 14.98
C LEU A 24 4.99 -2.71 15.05
N LEU A 25 4.66 -2.27 16.28
CA LEU A 25 3.44 -1.53 16.62
C LEU A 25 3.69 -0.40 17.64
N THR A 26 2.73 0.52 17.83
CA THR A 26 2.77 1.54 18.90
C THR A 26 1.38 2.11 19.21
N ASN A 27 0.72 1.85 20.35
CA ASN A 27 1.04 0.95 21.47
C ASN A 27 -0.12 0.03 21.92
N ASN A 28 -1.29 0.09 21.26
CA ASN A 28 -2.38 -0.91 21.31
C ASN A 28 -3.26 -1.01 22.57
N ILE A 29 -4.58 -1.18 22.34
CA ILE A 29 -5.58 -1.98 23.09
C ILE A 29 -6.75 -2.20 22.09
N ASN A 30 -6.89 -3.28 21.31
CA ASN A 30 -6.14 -4.53 21.16
C ASN A 30 -6.02 -4.89 19.66
N CYS A 31 -4.98 -5.61 19.25
CA CYS A 31 -4.77 -6.14 17.88
C CYS A 31 -4.12 -7.54 18.04
N ASP A 32 -4.51 -8.67 17.44
CA ASP A 32 -5.39 -8.95 16.30
C ASP A 32 -4.76 -8.71 14.89
N TYR A 33 -3.42 -8.77 14.74
CA TYR A 33 -2.54 -8.50 13.55
C TYR A 33 -2.71 -7.12 12.85
N CYS A 34 -1.71 -6.65 12.11
CA CYS A 34 -0.47 -6.06 12.61
C CYS A 34 0.83 -6.71 12.13
N ASN A 35 1.49 -6.07 11.16
CA ASN A 35 2.97 -5.97 11.09
C ASN A 35 3.33 -4.67 10.35
N THR A 36 3.42 -3.53 11.06
CA THR A 36 3.27 -2.20 10.40
C THR A 36 2.16 -1.30 10.96
N ILE A 37 1.94 -1.15 12.28
CA ILE A 37 0.95 -0.18 12.87
C ILE A 37 1.64 0.93 13.68
N ALA A 38 1.04 2.13 13.84
CA ALA A 38 1.31 3.06 14.97
C ALA A 38 0.46 4.35 14.91
N ASP A 39 0.00 4.93 16.02
CA ASP A 39 -1.27 4.67 16.73
C ASP A 39 -1.89 3.25 16.72
N SER A 40 -2.98 3.04 17.46
CA SER A 40 -3.58 1.71 17.70
C SER A 40 -5.02 1.76 18.26
N LYS A 41 -5.55 0.55 18.56
CA LYS A 41 -6.92 0.15 18.97
C LYS A 41 -7.86 -0.04 17.77
N ASN A 42 -8.91 -0.85 17.91
CA ASN A 42 -8.72 -2.30 17.72
C ASN A 42 -8.70 -2.60 16.21
N CYS A 43 -7.69 -3.29 15.71
CA CYS A 43 -7.51 -3.45 14.26
C CYS A 43 -7.11 -4.90 13.90
N TYR A 44 -7.48 -5.34 12.68
CA TYR A 44 -7.37 -6.74 12.21
C TYR A 44 -7.41 -6.85 10.67
N LEU A 45 -6.44 -7.35 9.91
CA LEU A 45 -5.11 -7.92 10.20
C LEU A 45 -3.95 -7.10 9.52
N ILE A 46 -4.28 -5.94 8.94
CA ILE A 46 -3.45 -4.80 8.43
C ILE A 46 -1.90 -4.89 8.32
N TYR A 47 -1.39 -4.43 7.17
CA TYR A 47 0.04 -4.20 6.84
C TYR A 47 0.26 -2.73 6.39
N GLY A 48 1.10 -1.97 7.10
CA GLY A 48 1.41 -0.55 6.83
C GLY A 48 0.31 0.43 7.31
N SER A 49 0.69 1.60 7.86
CA SER A 49 -0.21 2.46 8.68
C SER A 49 0.33 3.89 8.91
N ILE A 50 -0.45 4.72 9.68
CA ILE A 50 -0.03 5.39 10.93
C ILE A 50 -1.15 6.12 11.79
N ASN A 51 -2.48 5.87 11.91
CA ASN A 51 -3.65 5.02 11.56
C ASN A 51 -4.25 3.88 12.38
N CYS A 52 -5.29 4.23 13.16
CA CYS A 52 -6.15 3.28 13.86
C CYS A 52 -7.58 3.73 14.26
N GLU A 53 -8.25 2.79 14.95
CA GLU A 53 -9.57 2.83 15.59
C GLU A 53 -10.75 2.77 14.62
N ASP A 54 -11.50 1.66 14.45
CA ASP A 54 -11.13 0.23 14.45
C ASP A 54 -10.97 -0.22 12.96
N CYS A 55 -9.82 -0.75 12.52
CA CYS A 55 -9.46 -0.83 11.07
C CYS A 55 -9.11 -2.23 10.55
N MET A 56 -9.67 -2.60 9.39
CA MET A 56 -9.64 -3.96 8.82
C MET A 56 -9.88 -3.91 7.29
N TYR A 57 -8.93 -3.74 6.35
CA TYR A 57 -7.51 -4.12 6.27
C TYR A 57 -6.68 -2.93 5.69
N GLY A 58 -5.46 -3.12 5.15
CA GLY A 58 -4.45 -2.04 4.93
C GLY A 58 -3.97 -1.80 3.49
N SER A 59 -3.17 -0.75 3.16
CA SER A 59 -2.23 0.02 4.02
C SER A 59 -2.60 1.50 4.31
N PRO A 60 -3.00 1.84 5.55
CA PRO A 60 -3.36 3.19 5.99
C PRO A 60 -2.28 4.32 6.21
N PHE A 61 -2.71 5.61 6.38
CA PHE A 61 -2.22 6.78 7.20
C PHE A 61 -2.99 8.13 6.85
N ASN A 62 -3.96 8.90 7.44
CA ASN A 62 -4.93 9.09 8.58
C ASN A 62 -6.20 8.15 8.61
N CYS A 63 -6.71 7.76 9.79
CA CYS A 63 -7.82 6.81 10.12
C CYS A 63 -8.41 7.22 11.50
N LYS A 64 -9.31 6.48 12.16
CA LYS A 64 -10.69 6.08 11.81
C LYS A 64 -10.98 4.81 10.99
N ASN A 65 -12.16 4.24 11.27
CA ASN A 65 -12.51 2.84 11.12
C ASN A 65 -12.71 2.42 9.64
N CYS A 66 -11.69 1.90 8.98
CA CYS A 66 -11.77 1.57 7.54
C CYS A 66 -11.89 0.06 7.28
N VAL A 67 -12.82 -0.31 6.41
CA VAL A 67 -13.12 -1.70 6.02
C VAL A 67 -13.55 -1.77 4.55
N ASP A 68 -13.00 -2.57 3.65
CA ASP A 68 -11.60 -3.00 3.58
C ASP A 68 -10.76 -1.92 2.85
N THR A 69 -9.42 -2.03 2.83
CA THR A 69 -8.57 -1.10 2.06
C THR A 69 -7.41 -1.78 1.30
N LEU A 70 -6.58 -0.98 0.63
CA LEU A 70 -5.43 -1.39 -0.20
C LEU A 70 -4.31 -0.32 -0.29
N LEU A 71 -4.63 0.97 -0.18
CA LEU A 71 -3.72 2.05 0.26
C LEU A 71 -4.60 3.25 0.64
N THR A 72 -4.42 3.88 1.81
CA THR A 72 -5.46 4.81 2.34
C THR A 72 -4.92 5.91 3.24
N ARG A 73 -4.84 7.13 2.70
CA ARG A 73 -4.38 8.38 3.34
C ARG A 73 -5.26 9.51 2.79
N ASN A 74 -5.89 10.45 3.52
CA ASN A 74 -5.98 10.75 4.95
C ASN A 74 -7.50 10.78 5.36
N SER A 75 -7.99 9.86 6.19
CA SER A 75 -9.37 9.33 6.06
C SER A 75 -10.26 9.22 7.33
N GLU A 76 -11.56 9.05 7.11
CA GLU A 76 -12.64 8.79 8.09
C GLU A 76 -13.56 7.62 7.57
N TRP A 77 -14.02 6.71 8.45
CA TRP A 77 -15.05 5.65 8.22
C TRP A 77 -15.34 5.17 6.77
N CYS A 78 -14.42 4.44 6.10
CA CYS A 78 -14.59 4.05 4.69
C CYS A 78 -15.02 2.59 4.45
N TYR A 79 -15.91 2.37 3.46
CA TYR A 79 -16.25 1.09 2.79
C TYR A 79 -16.81 1.30 1.37
N GLU A 80 -16.37 0.62 0.32
CA GLU A 80 -15.00 0.16 0.01
C GLU A 80 -14.44 1.16 -1.02
N CYS A 81 -13.15 1.51 -0.91
CA CYS A 81 -12.56 2.61 -1.69
C CYS A 81 -11.23 2.20 -2.35
N THR A 82 -10.88 2.85 -3.46
CA THR A 82 -9.59 2.70 -4.17
C THR A 82 -9.09 4.08 -4.57
N ASP A 83 -7.84 4.40 -4.20
CA ASP A 83 -7.10 5.60 -4.63
C ASP A 83 -7.85 6.94 -4.46
N CYS A 84 -8.35 7.21 -3.26
CA CYS A 84 -9.12 8.42 -2.91
C CYS A 84 -8.43 9.30 -1.85
N GLU A 85 -8.65 10.62 -1.88
CA GLU A 85 -8.01 11.60 -0.98
C GLU A 85 -9.00 12.64 -0.41
N ARG A 86 -8.92 12.98 0.89
CA ARG A 86 -9.76 14.02 1.54
C ARG A 86 -11.26 13.88 1.22
N LEU A 87 -11.87 12.77 1.67
CA LEU A 87 -13.29 12.47 1.50
C LEU A 87 -14.06 12.46 2.83
N TYR A 88 -15.36 12.77 2.77
CA TYR A 88 -16.29 12.73 3.91
C TYR A 88 -17.68 12.17 3.49
N GLU A 89 -18.21 11.17 4.21
CA GLU A 89 -19.49 10.48 3.90
C GLU A 89 -19.60 10.00 2.42
N CYS A 90 -18.62 9.21 1.97
CA CYS A 90 -18.55 8.68 0.60
C CYS A 90 -18.60 7.13 0.56
N PHE A 91 -19.36 6.57 -0.39
CA PHE A 91 -19.58 5.12 -0.52
C PHE A 91 -19.37 4.65 -1.98
N TYR A 92 -18.72 3.49 -2.15
CA TYR A 92 -18.44 2.89 -3.47
C TYR A 92 -17.79 3.87 -4.47
N CYS A 93 -16.76 4.59 -4.01
CA CYS A 93 -16.07 5.61 -4.80
C CYS A 93 -14.63 5.22 -5.15
N GLN A 94 -14.17 5.65 -6.33
CA GLN A 94 -12.81 5.42 -6.82
C GLN A 94 -12.23 6.71 -7.45
N ASP A 95 -10.92 6.95 -7.27
CA ASP A 95 -10.18 8.05 -7.90
C ASP A 95 -10.79 9.44 -7.58
N CYS A 96 -11.38 9.60 -6.39
CA CYS A 96 -12.09 10.81 -5.97
C CYS A 96 -11.28 11.64 -4.95
N THR A 97 -11.25 12.96 -5.11
CA THR A 97 -10.52 13.88 -4.22
C THR A 97 -11.36 15.05 -3.70
N ASN A 98 -11.05 15.57 -2.51
CA ASN A 98 -11.59 16.83 -1.97
C ASN A 98 -13.12 16.95 -2.05
N SER A 99 -13.84 15.87 -1.76
CA SER A 99 -15.28 15.73 -2.05
C SER A 99 -16.04 15.09 -0.90
N GLN A 100 -17.35 15.31 -0.83
CA GLN A 100 -18.20 14.77 0.24
C GLN A 100 -19.57 14.32 -0.26
N ASN A 101 -20.27 13.46 0.49
CA ASN A 101 -21.61 12.97 0.14
C ASN A 101 -21.66 12.36 -1.29
N LEU A 102 -20.67 11.52 -1.62
CA LEU A 102 -20.59 10.84 -2.93
C LEU A 102 -21.06 9.39 -2.82
N GLN A 103 -21.85 8.92 -3.78
CA GLN A 103 -22.21 7.51 -3.87
C GLN A 103 -22.07 6.98 -5.30
N PHE A 104 -21.40 5.82 -5.44
CA PHE A 104 -21.13 5.19 -6.74
C PHE A 104 -20.51 6.17 -7.76
N CYS A 105 -19.45 6.88 -7.37
CA CYS A 105 -18.80 7.90 -8.20
C CYS A 105 -17.36 7.52 -8.57
N PHE A 106 -16.87 8.05 -9.68
CA PHE A 106 -15.51 7.80 -10.16
C PHE A 106 -14.86 9.06 -10.77
N ASP A 107 -13.59 9.32 -10.49
CA ASP A 107 -12.86 10.47 -11.06
C ASP A 107 -13.58 11.82 -10.79
N LEU A 108 -13.86 12.10 -9.52
CA LEU A 108 -14.56 13.31 -9.06
C LEU A 108 -13.67 14.16 -8.14
N GLU A 109 -13.64 15.48 -8.36
CA GLU A 109 -12.80 16.41 -7.58
C GLU A 109 -13.57 17.70 -7.22
N GLY A 110 -13.55 18.07 -5.94
CA GLY A 110 -14.25 19.24 -5.41
C GLY A 110 -15.78 19.12 -5.37
N CYS A 111 -16.32 17.90 -5.38
CA CYS A 111 -17.75 17.64 -5.56
C CYS A 111 -18.51 17.41 -4.23
N ASN A 112 -19.80 17.71 -4.20
CA ASN A 112 -20.66 17.47 -3.04
C ASN A 112 -22.06 16.99 -3.46
N ASN A 113 -22.62 15.96 -2.83
CA ASN A 113 -23.95 15.42 -3.15
C ASN A 113 -24.01 14.97 -4.62
N CYS A 114 -23.28 13.90 -4.98
CA CYS A 114 -23.29 13.34 -6.33
C CYS A 114 -23.55 11.82 -6.32
N PHE A 115 -24.27 11.33 -7.32
CA PHE A 115 -24.69 9.93 -7.42
C PHE A 115 -24.56 9.39 -8.85
N LEU A 116 -23.87 8.26 -9.04
CA LEU A 116 -23.55 7.70 -10.37
C LEU A 116 -22.94 8.74 -11.32
N CYS A 117 -21.93 9.48 -10.85
CA CYS A 117 -21.25 10.51 -11.64
C CYS A 117 -19.81 10.11 -11.99
N THR A 118 -19.32 10.56 -13.16
CA THR A 118 -17.93 10.38 -13.60
C THR A 118 -17.31 11.66 -14.13
N GLY A 119 -16.05 11.94 -13.79
CA GLY A 119 -15.26 13.00 -14.44
C GLY A 119 -15.71 14.43 -14.09
N LEU A 120 -16.50 14.63 -13.02
CA LEU A 120 -16.99 15.96 -12.64
C LEU A 120 -15.96 16.75 -11.83
N ARG A 121 -16.01 18.08 -11.96
CA ARG A 121 -15.16 19.04 -11.24
C ARG A 121 -15.99 20.16 -10.65
N GLN A 122 -15.84 20.39 -9.34
CA GLN A 122 -16.48 21.49 -8.59
C GLN A 122 -18.03 21.56 -8.75
N LYS A 123 -18.68 20.39 -8.86
CA LYS A 123 -20.14 20.25 -9.04
C LYS A 123 -20.87 19.87 -7.75
N LYS A 124 -22.16 20.20 -7.66
CA LYS A 124 -23.01 19.87 -6.50
C LYS A 124 -24.39 19.42 -6.94
N PHE A 125 -24.99 18.44 -6.28
CA PHE A 125 -26.34 17.94 -6.58
C PHE A 125 -26.45 17.35 -8.00
N ASN A 126 -25.50 16.50 -8.39
CA ASN A 126 -25.50 15.85 -9.70
C ASN A 126 -25.90 14.37 -9.62
N ILE A 127 -26.69 13.93 -10.59
CA ILE A 127 -27.08 12.52 -10.76
C ILE A 127 -26.85 12.15 -12.22
N LEU A 128 -26.10 11.07 -12.50
CA LEU A 128 -25.76 10.67 -13.89
C LEU A 128 -25.13 11.82 -14.71
N ASN A 129 -24.26 12.59 -14.06
CA ASN A 129 -23.67 13.86 -14.51
C ASN A 129 -24.64 15.05 -14.73
N GLU A 130 -25.96 14.85 -14.75
CA GLU A 130 -26.95 15.95 -14.85
C GLU A 130 -27.02 16.78 -13.56
N GLN A 131 -27.28 18.08 -13.67
CA GLN A 131 -27.37 19.04 -12.56
C GLN A 131 -28.82 19.17 -12.07
N TYR A 132 -29.05 19.06 -10.77
CA TYR A 132 -30.36 19.22 -10.13
C TYR A 132 -30.36 20.34 -9.07
N THR A 133 -31.56 20.76 -8.63
CA THR A 133 -31.72 21.51 -7.37
C THR A 133 -31.50 20.61 -6.15
N GLU A 134 -31.34 21.20 -4.96
CA GLU A 134 -31.13 20.44 -3.73
C GLU A 134 -32.37 19.61 -3.35
N GLU A 135 -33.56 20.13 -3.64
CA GLU A 135 -34.86 19.51 -3.43
C GLU A 135 -35.06 18.30 -4.38
N GLU A 136 -34.94 18.50 -5.69
CA GLU A 136 -35.06 17.43 -6.70
C GLU A 136 -34.02 16.32 -6.48
N TYR A 137 -32.80 16.68 -6.05
CA TYR A 137 -31.76 15.73 -5.73
C TYR A 137 -32.19 14.80 -4.59
N LYS A 138 -32.68 15.35 -3.47
CA LYS A 138 -33.14 14.56 -2.32
C LYS A 138 -34.28 13.60 -2.70
N GLU A 139 -35.25 14.08 -3.49
CA GLU A 139 -36.36 13.23 -3.97
C GLU A 139 -35.87 12.08 -4.88
N LYS A 140 -35.02 12.39 -5.88
CA LYS A 140 -34.49 11.38 -6.82
C LYS A 140 -33.63 10.32 -6.14
N ILE A 141 -32.84 10.69 -5.14
CA ILE A 141 -31.95 9.76 -4.42
C ILE A 141 -32.75 8.70 -3.65
N HIS A 142 -33.90 9.05 -3.06
CA HIS A 142 -34.77 8.10 -2.37
C HIS A 142 -35.35 7.01 -3.29
N GLU A 143 -35.53 7.28 -4.59
CA GLU A 143 -35.91 6.27 -5.58
C GLU A 143 -34.72 5.44 -6.05
N LEU A 144 -33.56 6.07 -6.32
CA LEU A 144 -32.37 5.39 -6.82
C LEU A 144 -31.76 4.41 -5.82
N LEU A 145 -31.84 4.71 -4.52
CA LEU A 145 -31.38 3.84 -3.43
C LEU A 145 -32.23 2.57 -3.22
N LYS A 146 -33.27 2.35 -4.03
CA LYS A 146 -34.03 1.09 -4.05
C LYS A 146 -33.37 -0.01 -4.90
N LYS A 147 -32.37 0.34 -5.73
CA LYS A 147 -31.54 -0.64 -6.47
C LYS A 147 -30.59 -1.39 -5.52
N SER A 148 -30.15 -2.59 -5.89
CA SER A 148 -29.08 -3.24 -5.12
C SER A 148 -27.73 -2.53 -5.34
N PRO A 149 -26.80 -2.59 -4.37
CA PRO A 149 -25.43 -2.09 -4.56
C PRO A 149 -24.71 -2.75 -5.74
N GLN A 150 -25.08 -3.99 -6.08
CA GLN A 150 -24.53 -4.73 -7.22
C GLN A 150 -25.01 -4.14 -8.55
N ASP A 151 -26.29 -3.76 -8.67
CA ASP A 151 -26.82 -3.10 -9.87
C ASP A 151 -26.19 -1.73 -10.06
N LEU A 152 -26.09 -0.93 -8.97
CA LEU A 152 -25.48 0.40 -8.98
C LEU A 152 -23.99 0.35 -9.30
N MET A 153 -23.27 -0.68 -8.85
CA MET A 153 -21.88 -0.93 -9.26
C MET A 153 -21.78 -1.30 -10.75
N SER A 154 -22.75 -2.04 -11.30
CA SER A 154 -22.80 -2.34 -12.74
C SER A 154 -23.11 -1.10 -13.58
N ASP A 155 -24.02 -0.23 -13.12
CA ASP A 155 -24.29 1.07 -13.76
C ASP A 155 -23.03 1.93 -13.80
N LEU A 156 -22.28 2.02 -12.69
CA LEU A 156 -21.01 2.74 -12.62
C LEU A 156 -19.96 2.15 -13.58
N GLN A 157 -19.84 0.82 -13.68
CA GLN A 157 -18.91 0.19 -14.63
C GLN A 157 -19.28 0.49 -16.09
N GLU A 158 -20.57 0.52 -16.44
CA GLU A 158 -21.02 0.93 -17.78
C GLU A 158 -20.77 2.40 -18.07
N LEU A 159 -20.88 3.27 -17.06
CA LEU A 159 -20.55 4.69 -17.19
C LEU A 159 -19.04 4.89 -17.38
N LYS A 160 -18.20 4.22 -16.58
CA LYS A 160 -16.72 4.23 -16.70
C LYS A 160 -16.21 3.82 -18.08
N LYS A 161 -16.86 2.86 -18.76
CA LYS A 161 -16.49 2.45 -20.14
C LYS A 161 -16.76 3.53 -21.20
N ARG A 162 -17.68 4.46 -20.91
CA ARG A 162 -18.13 5.49 -21.87
C ARG A 162 -17.33 6.77 -21.72
N SER A 163 -17.02 7.15 -20.48
CA SER A 163 -16.24 8.32 -20.10
C SER A 163 -14.77 8.20 -20.51
N PRO A 164 -14.09 9.31 -20.88
CA PRO A 164 -12.67 9.28 -21.21
C PRO A 164 -11.80 9.27 -19.95
N LEU A 165 -10.73 8.47 -19.97
CA LEU A 165 -9.76 8.38 -18.89
C LEU A 165 -8.48 9.16 -19.24
N ARG A 166 -7.82 9.71 -18.23
CA ARG A 166 -6.53 10.40 -18.37
C ARG A 166 -5.41 9.36 -18.52
N GLY A 167 -4.49 9.56 -19.47
CA GLY A 167 -3.37 8.63 -19.71
C GLY A 167 -2.35 8.54 -18.57
N MET A 168 -2.24 9.58 -17.75
CA MET A 168 -1.43 9.63 -16.55
C MET A 168 -2.12 10.58 -15.57
N VAL A 169 -2.26 10.20 -14.30
CA VAL A 169 -2.69 11.13 -13.26
C VAL A 169 -1.49 11.98 -12.86
N GLY A 170 -1.62 13.31 -12.94
CA GLY A 170 -0.55 14.21 -12.54
C GLY A 170 -0.78 15.67 -12.91
N ILE A 171 0.08 16.57 -12.43
CA ILE A 171 0.06 18.01 -12.74
C ILE A 171 1.49 18.55 -12.71
N ASN A 172 1.86 19.42 -13.66
CA ASN A 172 3.11 20.20 -13.66
C ASN A 172 4.39 19.34 -13.58
N ASN A 173 4.67 18.54 -14.62
CA ASN A 173 5.83 17.64 -14.65
C ASN A 173 6.69 17.79 -15.93
N GLU A 174 8.00 17.58 -15.81
CA GLU A 174 8.97 17.59 -16.92
C GLU A 174 9.83 16.31 -16.90
N ASN A 175 9.89 15.54 -17.99
CA ASN A 175 10.72 14.33 -18.12
C ASN A 175 10.49 13.23 -17.05
N VAL A 176 9.25 13.03 -16.58
CA VAL A 176 8.91 11.99 -15.58
C VAL A 176 8.14 10.82 -16.20
N THR A 177 8.27 9.64 -15.58
CA THR A 177 7.50 8.44 -15.87
C THR A 177 6.79 7.93 -14.61
N GLY A 178 5.66 7.24 -14.76
CA GLY A 178 4.87 6.69 -13.66
C GLY A 178 3.38 6.99 -13.80
N ASP A 179 2.69 6.98 -12.68
CA ASP A 179 1.29 7.40 -12.53
C ASP A 179 1.13 8.06 -11.15
N HIS A 180 0.17 8.98 -11.00
CA HIS A 180 0.00 9.84 -9.81
C HIS A 180 1.27 10.66 -9.47
N VAL A 181 1.72 11.49 -10.42
CA VAL A 181 2.96 12.29 -10.34
C VAL A 181 2.66 13.80 -10.34
N PHE A 182 3.20 14.58 -9.39
CA PHE A 182 2.90 16.01 -9.26
C PHE A 182 4.15 16.86 -9.02
N ASN A 183 4.22 18.05 -9.64
CA ASN A 183 5.28 19.05 -9.47
C ASN A 183 6.70 18.47 -9.63
N SER A 184 6.90 17.51 -10.53
CA SER A 184 8.07 16.63 -10.55
C SER A 184 8.92 16.74 -11.82
N ARG A 185 10.22 16.47 -11.66
CA ARG A 185 11.21 16.40 -12.73
C ARG A 185 12.15 15.21 -12.53
N ASN A 186 12.73 14.69 -13.61
CA ASN A 186 13.78 13.66 -13.66
C ASN A 186 13.66 12.52 -12.59
N CYS A 187 12.68 11.61 -12.74
CA CYS A 187 12.47 10.48 -11.82
C CYS A 187 12.08 9.17 -12.55
N SER A 188 12.50 8.01 -12.02
CA SER A 188 12.34 6.67 -12.62
C SER A 188 12.35 5.58 -11.54
N ASN A 189 11.48 4.56 -11.49
CA ASN A 189 10.18 4.36 -12.15
C ASN A 189 9.14 4.21 -11.02
N LEU A 190 8.66 5.34 -10.50
CA LEU A 190 8.06 5.43 -9.16
C LEU A 190 6.56 5.04 -9.11
N PHE A 191 6.13 4.44 -7.99
CA PHE A 191 4.70 4.21 -7.70
C PHE A 191 4.39 4.25 -6.17
N TYR A 192 3.63 5.20 -5.61
CA TYR A 192 3.36 6.59 -6.04
C TYR A 192 4.38 7.53 -5.35
N SER A 193 4.26 8.86 -5.49
CA SER A 193 5.25 9.82 -4.96
C SER A 193 4.73 11.23 -4.68
N HIS A 194 5.44 11.99 -3.83
CA HIS A 194 5.32 13.46 -3.74
C HIS A 194 6.68 14.12 -3.39
N GLY A 195 7.16 15.06 -4.23
CA GLY A 195 8.39 15.87 -4.03
C GLY A 195 9.66 15.37 -4.73
N CYS A 196 10.02 15.96 -5.89
CA CYS A 196 11.18 15.68 -6.78
C CYS A 196 12.52 16.33 -6.30
N GLU A 197 13.71 16.17 -6.92
CA GLU A 197 14.19 15.64 -8.23
C GLU A 197 15.46 14.77 -8.00
N ASP A 198 15.60 13.59 -8.65
CA ASP A 198 16.63 12.51 -8.49
C ASP A 198 16.40 11.35 -7.44
N VAL A 199 15.54 10.39 -7.76
CA VAL A 199 15.32 9.11 -7.02
C VAL A 199 15.28 7.92 -8.01
N SER A 200 15.71 6.72 -7.58
CA SER A 200 15.57 5.45 -8.33
C SER A 200 15.44 4.21 -7.42
N TYR A 201 14.93 3.05 -7.86
CA TYR A 201 13.80 2.80 -8.76
C TYR A 201 12.53 2.53 -7.91
N SER A 202 12.22 3.46 -7.02
CA SER A 202 11.61 3.23 -5.70
C SER A 202 10.08 3.03 -5.63
N THR A 203 9.58 2.66 -4.45
CA THR A 203 8.14 2.51 -4.13
C THR A 203 7.65 3.41 -2.99
N GLN A 204 6.39 3.87 -3.07
CA GLN A 204 5.56 4.69 -2.15
C GLN A 204 6.29 5.72 -1.26
N MET A 205 6.69 6.84 -1.86
CA MET A 205 7.48 7.90 -1.21
C MET A 205 6.66 9.19 -0.96
N MET A 206 6.96 9.99 0.06
CA MET A 206 6.57 11.41 0.15
C MET A 206 7.67 12.25 0.82
N ASP A 207 7.98 13.45 0.35
CA ASP A 207 9.25 14.15 0.62
C ASP A 207 10.50 13.29 0.28
N CYS A 208 11.26 13.66 -0.74
CA CYS A 208 12.60 13.11 -1.02
C CYS A 208 13.56 14.28 -1.27
N HIS A 209 14.89 14.14 -1.17
CA HIS A 209 15.76 13.81 -2.30
C HIS A 209 17.25 13.95 -1.88
N ASN A 210 18.20 13.10 -2.28
CA ASN A 210 18.18 12.08 -3.34
C ASN A 210 18.27 10.64 -2.76
N CYS A 211 17.98 9.62 -3.57
CA CYS A 211 17.84 8.21 -3.17
C CYS A 211 18.57 7.25 -4.14
N MET A 212 18.76 5.98 -3.78
CA MET A 212 18.71 4.77 -4.65
C MET A 212 19.19 3.52 -3.88
N ASP A 213 18.68 2.31 -4.10
CA ASP A 213 17.29 1.93 -4.38
C ASP A 213 16.48 1.83 -3.06
N CYS A 214 15.15 1.90 -3.12
CA CYS A 214 14.34 2.32 -1.96
C CYS A 214 12.91 1.75 -1.86
N ASP A 215 12.51 1.48 -0.61
CA ASP A 215 11.12 1.31 -0.20
C ASP A 215 10.54 2.56 0.54
N ASN A 216 9.29 2.41 0.99
CA ASN A 216 8.18 3.36 1.12
C ASN A 216 8.38 4.58 2.06
N SER A 217 9.39 5.41 1.78
CA SER A 217 9.96 6.44 2.67
C SER A 217 9.16 7.74 2.89
N GLU A 218 9.56 8.49 3.92
CA GLU A 218 9.23 9.92 4.09
C GLU A 218 10.46 10.75 4.54
N ILE A 219 10.95 11.69 3.73
CA ILE A 219 12.25 12.41 3.79
C ILE A 219 13.52 11.53 3.75
N ALA A 220 14.43 11.86 2.81
CA ALA A 220 15.85 11.46 2.78
C ALA A 220 16.71 12.53 2.07
N SER A 221 18.05 12.48 2.13
CA SER A 221 18.92 13.39 1.34
C SER A 221 20.31 12.86 0.89
N PHE A 222 20.36 11.71 0.19
CA PHE A 222 21.53 10.87 -0.20
C PHE A 222 22.02 9.84 0.85
N GLY A 223 21.27 8.82 1.28
CA GLY A 223 20.01 8.28 0.75
C GLY A 223 20.12 6.90 0.07
N TYR A 224 21.21 6.16 0.30
CA TYR A 224 21.62 5.00 -0.52
C TYR A 224 22.06 3.81 0.36
N GLU A 225 21.96 2.54 -0.02
CA GLU A 225 20.74 1.87 -0.53
C GLU A 225 19.86 1.46 0.66
N ILE A 226 18.53 1.42 0.48
CA ILE A 226 17.62 1.51 1.63
C ILE A 226 16.34 0.65 1.51
N MET A 227 15.77 0.39 2.68
CA MET A 227 14.37 0.02 2.87
C MET A 227 14.01 0.49 4.28
N GLY A 228 13.10 1.47 4.50
CA GLY A 228 12.50 1.77 5.82
C GLY A 228 12.71 3.15 6.49
N PHE A 229 12.53 4.25 5.74
CA PHE A 229 11.96 5.58 6.09
C PHE A 229 12.48 6.52 7.22
N TYR A 230 11.98 7.77 7.16
CA TYR A 230 11.59 8.72 8.23
C TYR A 230 12.62 9.13 9.29
N LYS A 231 13.36 10.24 9.18
CA LYS A 231 13.51 11.24 8.11
C LYS A 231 15.03 11.43 7.95
N ALA A 232 15.61 10.99 6.83
CA ALA A 232 16.98 10.46 6.83
C ALA A 232 18.09 11.39 6.30
N ASN A 233 19.34 11.14 6.72
CA ASN A 233 20.55 11.79 6.19
C ASN A 233 21.79 10.84 6.21
N ASN A 234 21.98 10.11 5.11
CA ASN A 234 23.29 9.76 4.52
C ASN A 234 24.20 8.84 5.37
N LEU A 235 23.93 7.54 5.61
CA LEU A 235 23.35 6.46 4.79
C LEU A 235 24.21 5.97 3.63
N MET A 236 24.98 4.90 3.87
CA MET A 236 25.51 3.94 2.88
C MET A 236 25.89 2.59 3.55
N PHE A 237 25.09 1.51 3.58
CA PHE A 237 23.68 1.31 3.20
C PHE A 237 22.83 0.98 4.44
N CYS A 238 21.52 0.65 4.32
CA CYS A 238 20.69 0.39 5.51
C CYS A 238 19.51 -0.58 5.34
N HIS A 239 18.96 -1.01 6.47
CA HIS A 239 17.77 -1.86 6.56
C HIS A 239 16.87 -1.49 7.77
N GLN A 240 15.66 -1.04 7.44
CA GLN A 240 14.50 -0.71 8.27
C GLN A 240 14.76 0.01 9.58
N CYS A 241 15.21 1.28 9.53
CA CYS A 241 15.06 2.14 10.70
C CYS A 241 15.07 3.67 10.52
N PHE A 242 14.50 4.31 11.56
CA PHE A 242 13.85 5.62 11.56
C PHE A 242 14.32 6.48 12.77
N GLY A 243 14.15 7.80 12.66
CA GLY A 243 14.05 8.74 13.80
C GLY A 243 15.35 9.26 14.43
N ASN A 244 15.79 10.46 14.01
CA ASN A 244 17.00 11.14 14.51
C ASN A 244 18.28 10.26 14.44
N ILE A 245 18.54 9.73 13.25
CA ILE A 245 19.71 8.90 12.93
C ILE A 245 20.63 9.63 11.93
N ALA A 246 21.92 9.29 11.93
CA ALA A 246 22.93 9.87 11.01
C ALA A 246 24.14 8.93 10.87
N ASP A 247 24.87 9.00 9.77
CA ASP A 247 26.16 8.30 9.58
C ASP A 247 26.08 6.78 9.85
N LEU A 248 25.08 6.11 9.26
CA LEU A 248 24.87 4.66 9.41
C LEU A 248 25.29 3.89 8.13
N MET A 249 25.99 2.77 8.33
CA MET A 249 26.41 1.85 7.26
C MET A 249 26.08 0.40 7.63
N TYR A 250 25.48 -0.35 6.71
CA TYR A 250 25.01 -1.74 6.86
C TYR A 250 24.23 -2.02 8.16
N CYS A 251 23.45 -1.06 8.63
CA CYS A 251 22.72 -1.18 9.90
C CYS A 251 21.29 -1.71 9.72
N SER A 252 20.82 -2.56 10.63
CA SER A 252 19.49 -3.18 10.63
C SER A 252 18.70 -2.85 11.90
N ILE A 253 17.50 -2.26 11.77
CA ILE A 253 16.56 -2.03 12.89
C ILE A 253 17.16 -1.14 14.02
N CYS A 254 18.16 -0.31 13.70
CA CYS A 254 18.83 0.61 14.64
C CYS A 254 18.06 1.93 14.79
N ALA A 255 17.29 2.08 15.88
CA ALA A 255 16.35 3.18 16.09
C ALA A 255 16.90 4.29 17.03
N TYR A 256 16.31 5.49 16.97
CA TYR A 256 16.37 6.57 17.97
C TYR A 256 17.77 7.04 18.46
N ASP A 257 18.20 8.23 18.02
CA ASP A 257 19.47 8.89 18.41
C ASP A 257 20.72 8.00 18.29
N THR A 258 20.72 7.10 17.30
CA THR A 258 21.86 6.25 16.97
C THR A 258 22.63 6.85 15.80
N LYS A 259 23.93 7.13 15.97
CA LYS A 259 24.73 7.91 15.00
C LYS A 259 26.16 7.38 14.89
N ASN A 260 26.79 7.45 13.71
CA ASN A 260 28.15 6.96 13.48
C ASN A 260 28.29 5.47 13.88
N CYS A 261 27.62 4.58 13.15
CA CYS A 261 27.64 3.13 13.41
C CYS A 261 27.76 2.31 12.12
N PHE A 262 28.48 1.18 12.22
CA PHE A 262 28.78 0.26 11.12
C PHE A 262 28.30 -1.16 11.46
N ALA A 263 27.56 -1.81 10.56
CA ALA A 263 27.14 -3.22 10.69
C ALA A 263 26.44 -3.56 12.03
N CYS A 264 25.63 -2.64 12.56
CA CYS A 264 24.95 -2.81 13.83
C CYS A 264 23.49 -3.24 13.66
N ILE A 265 22.96 -3.99 14.63
CA ILE A 265 21.60 -4.55 14.61
C ILE A 265 20.86 -4.21 15.92
N SER A 266 19.66 -3.63 15.81
CA SER A 266 18.74 -3.32 16.93
C SER A 266 19.29 -2.38 18.03
N LEU A 267 20.28 -1.53 17.74
CA LEU A 267 20.80 -0.54 18.69
C LEU A 267 19.84 0.64 18.91
N ARG A 268 19.95 1.29 20.08
CA ARG A 268 19.28 2.55 20.43
C ARG A 268 20.19 3.46 21.26
N HIS A 269 20.15 4.77 21.03
CA HIS A 269 20.94 5.78 21.75
C HIS A 269 22.46 5.48 21.79
N LYS A 270 23.03 5.00 20.68
CA LYS A 270 24.44 4.59 20.59
C LYS A 270 25.24 5.37 19.54
N LYS A 271 26.55 5.51 19.79
CA LYS A 271 27.50 6.17 18.91
C LYS A 271 28.82 5.40 18.87
N TYR A 272 29.49 5.44 17.72
CA TYR A 272 30.79 4.81 17.48
C TYR A 272 30.79 3.29 17.73
N CYS A 273 29.86 2.60 17.07
CA CYS A 273 29.68 1.14 17.19
C CYS A 273 30.01 0.38 15.90
N ILE A 274 30.63 -0.78 16.02
CA ILE A 274 30.94 -1.71 14.93
C ILE A 274 30.52 -3.12 15.37
N LEU A 275 29.64 -3.81 14.62
CA LEU A 275 29.10 -5.14 14.99
C LEU A 275 28.57 -5.18 16.44
N ASN A 276 27.74 -4.19 16.80
CA ASN A 276 27.19 -3.94 18.15
C ASN A 276 28.20 -3.70 19.29
N LYS A 277 29.52 -3.76 19.07
CA LYS A 277 30.54 -3.32 20.04
C LYS A 277 30.75 -1.81 19.94
N GLN A 278 30.76 -1.12 21.07
CA GLN A 278 31.06 0.32 21.16
C GLN A 278 32.57 0.56 21.32
N TYR A 279 33.06 1.66 20.73
CA TYR A 279 34.46 2.09 20.70
C TYR A 279 34.58 3.57 21.11
N SER A 280 35.81 4.07 21.34
CA SER A 280 36.07 5.51 21.33
C SER A 280 35.94 6.09 19.92
N GLU A 281 35.73 7.41 19.83
CA GLU A 281 35.63 8.13 18.56
C GLU A 281 36.90 7.98 17.70
N SER A 282 38.08 7.99 18.34
CA SER A 282 39.38 7.76 17.70
C SER A 282 39.51 6.35 17.12
N GLU A 283 39.22 5.31 17.92
CA GLU A 283 39.28 3.92 17.45
C GLU A 283 38.29 3.66 16.31
N TYR A 284 37.09 4.22 16.40
CA TYR A 284 36.08 4.09 15.34
C TYR A 284 36.54 4.72 14.03
N LYS A 285 37.06 5.97 14.09
CA LYS A 285 37.58 6.70 12.92
C LYS A 285 38.82 6.03 12.31
N GLU A 286 39.62 5.31 13.10
CA GLU A 286 40.78 4.55 12.60
C GLU A 286 40.38 3.17 12.02
N LEU A 287 39.38 2.49 12.61
CA LEU A 287 39.02 1.12 12.26
C LEU A 287 38.06 1.02 11.07
N VAL A 288 37.09 1.93 10.93
CA VAL A 288 36.11 1.88 9.83
C VAL A 288 36.78 1.91 8.44
N PRO A 289 37.75 2.78 8.12
CA PRO A 289 38.43 2.76 6.82
C PRO A 289 39.08 1.41 6.49
N LYS A 290 39.68 0.74 7.49
CA LYS A 290 40.33 -0.58 7.32
C LYS A 290 39.30 -1.67 6.99
N ILE A 291 38.13 -1.62 7.60
CA ILE A 291 36.99 -2.52 7.29
C ILE A 291 36.49 -2.26 5.87
N ILE A 292 36.35 -0.99 5.48
CA ILE A 292 35.93 -0.60 4.13
C ILE A 292 36.92 -1.12 3.07
N ASP A 293 38.23 -0.99 3.29
CA ASP A 293 39.24 -1.47 2.36
C ASP A 293 39.34 -3.01 2.30
N HIS A 294 39.05 -3.71 3.40
CA HIS A 294 38.84 -5.16 3.38
C HIS A 294 37.60 -5.54 2.55
N MET A 295 36.46 -4.87 2.76
CA MET A 295 35.25 -5.13 1.98
C MET A 295 35.41 -4.83 0.48
N LYS A 296 36.29 -3.88 0.10
CA LYS A 296 36.66 -3.68 -1.31
C LYS A 296 37.47 -4.86 -1.88
N SER A 297 38.34 -5.49 -1.09
CA SER A 297 39.14 -6.63 -1.55
C SER A 297 38.32 -7.91 -1.66
N THR A 298 37.30 -8.10 -0.82
CA THR A 298 36.32 -9.20 -0.90
C THR A 298 35.19 -8.96 -1.91
N LYS A 299 35.07 -7.72 -2.44
CA LYS A 299 33.97 -7.24 -3.31
C LYS A 299 32.60 -7.13 -2.61
N GLU A 300 32.59 -7.04 -1.29
CA GLU A 300 31.37 -6.82 -0.49
C GLU A 300 31.05 -5.32 -0.35
N TRP A 301 32.02 -4.43 -0.58
CA TRP A 301 31.80 -2.98 -0.57
C TRP A 301 31.13 -2.49 -1.85
N GLY A 302 29.80 -2.38 -1.82
CA GLY A 302 28.98 -1.92 -2.94
C GLY A 302 27.59 -2.53 -2.96
N GLU A 303 27.48 -3.75 -2.44
CA GLU A 303 26.29 -4.58 -2.55
C GLU A 303 25.29 -4.38 -1.40
N PHE A 304 24.00 -4.56 -1.69
CA PHE A 304 22.96 -4.66 -0.67
C PHE A 304 23.04 -6.01 0.08
N PHE A 305 22.15 -6.22 1.07
CA PHE A 305 22.07 -7.50 1.77
C PHE A 305 21.65 -8.64 0.81
N PRO A 306 22.40 -9.76 0.76
CA PRO A 306 22.08 -10.88 -0.15
C PRO A 306 20.70 -11.49 0.12
N VAL A 307 20.12 -12.14 -0.90
CA VAL A 307 18.78 -12.77 -0.81
C VAL A 307 18.78 -13.95 0.16
N GLU A 308 19.93 -14.59 0.35
CA GLU A 308 20.22 -15.64 1.33
C GLU A 308 20.08 -15.14 2.79
N ASN A 309 20.15 -13.82 3.03
CA ASN A 309 19.96 -13.17 4.32
C ASN A 309 18.49 -12.77 4.58
N SER A 310 17.57 -13.10 3.66
CA SER A 310 16.12 -12.88 3.79
C SER A 310 15.50 -13.77 4.89
N LEU A 311 14.38 -13.31 5.44
CA LEU A 311 13.58 -14.03 6.45
C LEU A 311 12.30 -14.66 5.88
N PHE A 312 11.98 -14.35 4.62
CA PHE A 312 10.68 -14.66 4.00
C PHE A 312 10.90 -15.38 2.67
N ALA A 313 10.04 -16.37 2.39
CA ALA A 313 9.98 -16.97 1.06
C ALA A 313 9.40 -15.98 0.04
N TYR A 314 9.80 -16.10 -1.22
CA TYR A 314 9.41 -15.17 -2.30
C TYR A 314 7.89 -14.95 -2.35
N ASN A 315 7.13 -16.05 -2.25
CA ASN A 315 5.67 -16.06 -2.31
C ASN A 315 4.96 -15.54 -1.04
N GLU A 316 5.71 -15.17 0.01
CA GLU A 316 5.21 -14.45 1.19
C GLU A 316 5.43 -12.93 1.11
N THR A 317 6.16 -12.45 0.09
CA THR A 317 6.52 -11.03 -0.05
C THR A 317 5.66 -10.31 -1.09
N LEU A 318 5.62 -8.97 -0.99
CA LEU A 318 5.02 -8.10 -2.00
C LEU A 318 5.60 -8.31 -3.41
N ALA A 319 6.83 -8.85 -3.54
CA ALA A 319 7.40 -9.15 -4.85
C ALA A 319 6.52 -10.13 -5.65
N ASN A 320 5.94 -11.15 -5.00
CA ASN A 320 5.05 -12.10 -5.65
C ASN A 320 3.62 -11.56 -5.89
N GLU A 321 3.22 -10.47 -5.22
CA GLU A 321 1.95 -9.78 -5.47
C GLU A 321 2.04 -8.90 -6.74
N PHE A 322 3.16 -8.20 -6.94
CA PHE A 322 3.40 -7.37 -8.13
C PHE A 322 4.00 -8.16 -9.32
N PHE A 323 4.78 -9.20 -9.05
CA PHE A 323 5.52 -10.01 -10.03
C PHE A 323 5.34 -11.52 -9.74
N PRO A 324 4.14 -12.09 -9.93
CA PRO A 324 3.86 -13.47 -9.56
C PRO A 324 4.76 -14.48 -10.32
N MET A 325 5.43 -15.35 -9.59
CA MET A 325 6.30 -16.41 -10.14
C MET A 325 5.79 -17.80 -9.76
N THR A 326 6.08 -18.81 -10.59
CA THR A 326 5.83 -20.22 -10.24
C THR A 326 6.90 -20.73 -9.28
N LYS A 327 6.60 -21.81 -8.55
CA LYS A 327 7.53 -22.45 -7.60
C LYS A 327 8.84 -22.86 -8.26
N GLU A 328 8.75 -23.40 -9.48
CA GLU A 328 9.88 -23.87 -10.28
C GLU A 328 10.81 -22.69 -10.61
N ASN A 329 10.24 -21.56 -11.03
CA ASN A 329 10.99 -20.35 -11.34
C ASN A 329 11.61 -19.70 -10.10
N VAL A 330 10.98 -19.76 -8.92
CA VAL A 330 11.59 -19.27 -7.67
C VAL A 330 12.76 -20.15 -7.26
N LEU A 331 12.58 -21.48 -7.28
CA LEU A 331 13.63 -22.44 -6.92
C LEU A 331 14.81 -22.43 -7.90
N SER A 332 14.62 -22.11 -9.19
CA SER A 332 15.72 -21.99 -10.15
C SER A 332 16.66 -20.82 -9.89
N HIS A 333 16.26 -19.85 -9.04
CA HIS A 333 17.12 -18.76 -8.56
C HIS A 333 17.73 -19.04 -7.18
N ASN A 334 17.60 -20.27 -6.66
CA ASN A 334 17.91 -20.66 -5.27
C ASN A 334 17.12 -19.90 -4.19
N TRP A 335 16.02 -19.22 -4.56
CA TRP A 335 15.21 -18.47 -3.61
C TRP A 335 14.28 -19.38 -2.81
N MET A 336 13.93 -18.96 -1.59
CA MET A 336 13.02 -19.70 -0.72
C MET A 336 11.58 -19.67 -1.24
N TRP A 337 10.89 -20.82 -1.16
CA TRP A 337 9.45 -20.97 -1.42
C TRP A 337 8.76 -21.62 -0.21
N ARG A 338 7.59 -21.11 0.18
CA ARG A 338 6.77 -21.65 1.26
C ARG A 338 5.50 -22.28 0.70
N ASP A 339 5.35 -23.59 0.89
CA ASP A 339 4.12 -24.31 0.53
C ASP A 339 2.96 -23.98 1.49
N GLU A 340 1.76 -23.85 0.94
CA GLU A 340 0.52 -23.73 1.71
C GLU A 340 0.23 -25.07 2.45
N LYS A 341 -0.35 -24.97 3.64
CA LYS A 341 -0.73 -26.12 4.46
C LYS A 341 -2.24 -26.12 4.63
N GLU A 342 -2.87 -27.28 4.48
CA GLU A 342 -4.29 -27.43 4.81
C GLU A 342 -4.52 -27.06 6.28
N SER A 343 -5.52 -26.21 6.54
CA SER A 343 -5.90 -25.82 7.88
C SER A 343 -6.85 -26.83 8.49
N ASP A 344 -6.57 -27.28 9.71
CA ASP A 344 -7.54 -28.05 10.49
C ASP A 344 -8.70 -27.12 10.93
N TYR A 345 -9.91 -27.44 10.49
CA TYR A 345 -11.14 -26.71 10.84
C TYR A 345 -11.90 -27.35 12.01
N GLY A 346 -11.49 -28.55 12.44
CA GLY A 346 -12.17 -29.36 13.45
C GLY A 346 -13.67 -29.52 13.17
N ASN A 347 -14.48 -29.39 14.22
CA ASN A 347 -15.94 -29.46 14.15
C ASN A 347 -16.61 -28.11 13.75
N THR A 348 -15.90 -27.18 13.11
CA THR A 348 -16.48 -25.88 12.71
C THR A 348 -17.58 -26.10 11.66
N LYS A 349 -18.81 -25.66 11.94
CA LYS A 349 -19.93 -25.68 10.98
C LYS A 349 -19.60 -24.79 9.78
N ILE A 350 -19.51 -25.37 8.58
CA ILE A 350 -19.27 -24.64 7.33
C ILE A 350 -20.62 -24.40 6.61
N LEU A 351 -20.94 -23.14 6.32
CA LEU A 351 -22.14 -22.71 5.62
C LEU A 351 -21.79 -22.27 4.18
N PRO A 352 -22.48 -22.79 3.14
CA PRO A 352 -22.38 -22.23 1.78
C PRO A 352 -22.85 -20.78 1.75
N ALA A 353 -22.19 -19.92 0.97
CA ALA A 353 -22.54 -18.51 0.85
C ALA A 353 -24.00 -18.28 0.42
N GLU A 354 -24.54 -19.18 -0.41
CA GLU A 354 -25.93 -19.18 -0.89
C GLU A 354 -26.98 -19.43 0.20
N LYS A 355 -26.55 -19.78 1.43
CA LYS A 355 -27.42 -20.00 2.60
C LYS A 355 -27.30 -18.90 3.66
N LEU A 356 -26.59 -17.81 3.37
CA LEU A 356 -26.60 -16.61 4.20
C LEU A 356 -27.93 -15.84 3.99
N PRO A 357 -28.54 -15.28 5.05
CA PRO A 357 -29.67 -14.37 4.91
C PRO A 357 -29.31 -13.10 4.11
N ASN A 358 -30.27 -12.57 3.35
CA ASN A 358 -30.08 -11.34 2.58
C ASN A 358 -30.09 -10.07 3.45
N SER A 359 -30.84 -10.08 4.56
CA SER A 359 -30.81 -9.01 5.56
C SER A 359 -29.86 -9.38 6.69
N ILE A 360 -29.09 -8.41 7.17
CA ILE A 360 -28.20 -8.59 8.33
C ILE A 360 -28.98 -8.70 9.66
N ASP A 361 -30.25 -8.28 9.68
CA ASP A 361 -31.13 -8.43 10.84
C ASP A 361 -31.64 -9.87 11.01
N ASP A 362 -31.59 -10.69 9.95
CA ASP A 362 -31.92 -12.12 9.98
C ASP A 362 -30.69 -13.00 10.37
N VAL A 363 -29.51 -12.40 10.57
CA VAL A 363 -28.26 -13.13 10.85
C VAL A 363 -28.10 -13.36 12.36
N PRO A 364 -28.05 -14.63 12.84
CA PRO A 364 -27.88 -14.94 14.26
C PRO A 364 -26.42 -14.77 14.72
N ASP A 365 -26.22 -14.50 16.02
CA ASP A 365 -24.89 -14.37 16.64
C ASP A 365 -24.02 -15.63 16.50
N ASP A 366 -24.65 -16.80 16.37
CA ASP A 366 -23.99 -18.08 16.11
C ASP A 366 -23.05 -18.07 14.88
N ILE A 367 -23.22 -17.13 13.95
CA ILE A 367 -22.33 -16.98 12.78
C ILE A 367 -20.84 -16.83 13.18
N LEU A 368 -20.56 -16.25 14.35
CA LEU A 368 -19.21 -16.12 14.92
C LEU A 368 -18.56 -17.48 15.25
N ASN A 369 -19.37 -18.52 15.45
CA ASN A 369 -18.93 -19.90 15.70
C ASN A 369 -18.84 -20.74 14.42
N TRP A 370 -19.27 -20.20 13.27
CA TRP A 370 -19.33 -20.90 11.98
C TRP A 370 -18.19 -20.45 11.05
N ALA A 371 -18.08 -21.09 9.89
CA ALA A 371 -17.29 -20.60 8.77
C ALA A 371 -18.18 -20.48 7.52
N ILE A 372 -17.90 -19.50 6.67
CA ILE A 372 -18.55 -19.31 5.38
C ILE A 372 -17.64 -19.92 4.30
N LYS A 373 -18.21 -20.71 3.39
CA LYS A 373 -17.48 -21.23 2.23
C LYS A 373 -17.38 -20.13 1.16
N CYS A 374 -16.15 -19.69 0.84
CA CYS A 374 -15.92 -18.69 -0.21
C CYS A 374 -16.51 -19.13 -1.56
N LYS A 375 -17.33 -18.26 -2.16
CA LYS A 375 -18.01 -18.54 -3.43
C LYS A 375 -17.06 -18.70 -4.63
N ALA A 376 -15.89 -18.06 -4.59
CA ALA A 376 -14.90 -18.13 -5.67
C ALA A 376 -13.91 -19.30 -5.52
N THR A 377 -13.36 -19.50 -4.32
CA THR A 377 -12.25 -20.44 -4.09
C THR A 377 -12.62 -21.68 -3.29
N GLY A 378 -13.83 -21.74 -2.71
CA GLY A 378 -14.23 -22.80 -1.79
C GLY A 378 -13.54 -22.78 -0.42
N ARG A 379 -12.50 -21.95 -0.21
CA ARG A 379 -11.76 -21.82 1.05
C ARG A 379 -12.68 -21.27 2.17
N PRO A 380 -12.78 -21.94 3.33
CA PRO A 380 -13.54 -21.42 4.48
C PRO A 380 -12.92 -20.14 5.06
N PHE A 381 -13.75 -19.21 5.51
CA PHE A 381 -13.36 -18.05 6.32
C PHE A 381 -14.36 -17.84 7.47
N LYS A 382 -13.98 -17.11 8.51
CA LYS A 382 -14.88 -16.71 9.61
C LYS A 382 -15.20 -15.22 9.54
N ILE A 383 -16.26 -14.81 10.22
CA ILE A 383 -16.61 -13.40 10.46
C ILE A 383 -16.15 -13.05 11.88
N THR A 384 -15.43 -11.95 12.05
CA THR A 384 -15.02 -11.49 13.40
C THR A 384 -16.18 -10.80 14.14
N PRO A 385 -16.14 -10.70 15.49
CA PRO A 385 -17.10 -9.88 16.23
C PRO A 385 -17.11 -8.41 15.77
N GLN A 386 -15.95 -7.88 15.36
CA GLN A 386 -15.83 -6.52 14.81
C GLN A 386 -16.50 -6.41 13.42
N GLU A 387 -16.27 -7.37 12.52
CA GLU A 387 -16.95 -7.43 11.20
C GLU A 387 -18.48 -7.54 11.37
N LEU A 388 -18.98 -8.44 12.22
CA LEU A 388 -20.44 -8.59 12.44
C LEU A 388 -21.06 -7.31 13.00
N LYS A 389 -20.38 -6.63 13.94
CA LYS A 389 -20.79 -5.32 14.48
C LYS A 389 -20.79 -4.24 13.40
N PHE A 390 -19.81 -4.24 12.50
CA PHE A 390 -19.73 -3.34 11.36
C PHE A 390 -20.92 -3.54 10.40
N TYR A 391 -21.13 -4.77 9.92
CA TYR A 391 -22.19 -5.08 8.95
C TYR A 391 -23.59 -4.76 9.50
N ARG A 392 -23.87 -5.10 10.77
CA ARG A 392 -25.13 -4.76 11.45
C ARG A 392 -25.39 -3.26 11.57
N ARG A 393 -24.36 -2.47 11.93
CA ARG A 393 -24.49 -1.01 12.07
C ARG A 393 -24.85 -0.34 10.74
N LEU A 394 -24.28 -0.82 9.63
CA LEU A 394 -24.52 -0.24 8.30
C LEU A 394 -25.67 -0.92 7.53
N LYS A 395 -26.40 -1.87 8.14
CA LYS A 395 -27.46 -2.67 7.49
C LYS A 395 -27.00 -3.39 6.21
N LEU A 396 -25.73 -3.80 6.16
CA LEU A 396 -25.09 -4.46 5.03
C LEU A 396 -25.09 -5.99 5.19
N PRO A 397 -25.33 -6.78 4.12
CA PRO A 397 -25.24 -8.24 4.16
C PRO A 397 -23.80 -8.72 4.41
N LEU A 398 -23.66 -9.96 4.90
CA LEU A 398 -22.35 -10.57 5.12
C LEU A 398 -21.60 -10.88 3.81
N PRO A 399 -20.25 -10.84 3.82
CA PRO A 399 -19.44 -11.10 2.64
C PRO A 399 -19.50 -12.59 2.24
N ILE A 400 -19.43 -12.83 0.93
CA ILE A 400 -19.47 -14.17 0.32
C ILE A 400 -18.10 -14.64 -0.22
N PHE A 401 -17.05 -13.83 -0.03
CA PHE A 401 -15.69 -14.06 -0.49
C PHE A 401 -14.69 -13.97 0.68
N HIS A 402 -13.69 -14.86 0.65
CA HIS A 402 -12.56 -14.87 1.58
C HIS A 402 -11.82 -13.51 1.58
N PRO A 403 -11.31 -13.00 2.72
CA PRO A 403 -10.56 -11.73 2.78
C PRO A 403 -9.49 -11.58 1.67
N ASP A 404 -8.64 -12.58 1.47
CA ASP A 404 -7.62 -12.65 0.40
C ASP A 404 -8.21 -12.44 -1.02
N GLU A 405 -9.40 -12.99 -1.29
CA GLU A 405 -10.09 -12.82 -2.59
C GLU A 405 -10.80 -11.46 -2.68
N ARG A 406 -11.26 -10.88 -1.56
CA ARG A 406 -11.70 -9.47 -1.51
C ARG A 406 -10.52 -8.53 -1.83
N HIS A 407 -9.35 -8.80 -1.25
CA HIS A 407 -8.10 -8.08 -1.51
C HIS A 407 -7.67 -8.17 -2.98
N MET A 408 -7.55 -9.36 -3.54
CA MET A 408 -7.18 -9.54 -4.96
C MET A 408 -8.20 -8.94 -5.92
N ARG A 409 -9.49 -8.81 -5.54
CA ARG A 409 -10.49 -8.07 -6.32
C ARG A 409 -10.21 -6.56 -6.32
N ARG A 410 -9.94 -5.94 -5.16
CA ARG A 410 -9.53 -4.53 -5.07
C ARG A 410 -8.22 -4.27 -5.83
N PHE A 411 -7.25 -5.18 -5.71
CA PHE A 411 -5.96 -5.08 -6.41
C PHE A 411 -6.15 -4.98 -7.93
N ARG A 412 -7.04 -5.80 -8.51
CA ARG A 412 -7.38 -5.80 -9.94
C ARG A 412 -8.17 -4.55 -10.41
N LEU A 413 -8.62 -3.67 -9.51
CA LEU A 413 -9.21 -2.36 -9.87
C LEU A 413 -8.16 -1.28 -10.14
N ARG A 414 -6.95 -1.45 -9.59
CA ARG A 414 -5.81 -0.56 -9.82
C ARG A 414 -5.12 -0.94 -11.11
N ASN A 415 -4.53 0.04 -11.79
CA ASN A 415 -3.69 -0.25 -12.94
C ASN A 415 -2.37 -0.89 -12.47
N PRO A 416 -1.75 -1.79 -13.26
CA PRO A 416 -0.51 -2.45 -12.87
C PRO A 416 0.65 -1.45 -12.71
N ARG A 417 1.67 -1.81 -11.94
CA ARG A 417 2.95 -1.08 -11.83
C ARG A 417 3.82 -1.27 -13.10
N MET A 418 3.23 -1.02 -14.26
CA MET A 418 3.80 -1.22 -15.60
C MET A 418 3.34 -0.09 -16.51
N LEU A 419 4.23 0.39 -17.38
CA LEU A 419 3.94 1.45 -18.33
C LEU A 419 3.94 0.91 -19.77
N TYR A 420 2.88 1.25 -20.50
CA TYR A 420 2.65 0.86 -21.89
C TYR A 420 2.64 2.10 -22.78
N ASP A 421 3.16 1.96 -23.99
CA ASP A 421 3.02 2.97 -25.04
C ASP A 421 1.65 2.79 -25.74
N ARG A 422 0.79 3.81 -25.65
CA ARG A 422 -0.52 3.88 -26.32
C ARG A 422 -0.63 5.14 -27.20
N LYS A 423 -1.71 5.21 -27.97
CA LYS A 423 -2.16 6.41 -28.68
C LYS A 423 -3.29 7.09 -27.93
N CYS A 424 -3.28 8.42 -27.86
CA CYS A 424 -4.41 9.20 -27.36
C CYS A 424 -5.64 8.98 -28.26
N ASN A 425 -6.74 8.47 -27.70
CA ASN A 425 -7.95 8.16 -28.47
C ASN A 425 -8.60 9.39 -29.14
N LYS A 426 -8.37 10.63 -28.65
CA LYS A 426 -8.92 11.88 -29.23
C LYS A 426 -8.02 12.54 -30.29
N CYS A 427 -6.69 12.48 -30.15
CA CYS A 427 -5.75 13.21 -31.03
C CYS A 427 -4.57 12.40 -31.61
N GLN A 428 -4.49 11.10 -31.33
CA GLN A 428 -3.47 10.17 -31.86
C GLN A 428 -2.00 10.51 -31.53
N SER A 429 -1.76 11.41 -30.57
CA SER A 429 -0.44 11.59 -29.97
C SER A 429 0.03 10.31 -29.27
N ASN A 430 1.35 10.09 -29.22
CA ASN A 430 1.92 9.07 -28.33
C ASN A 430 1.62 9.46 -26.86
N ILE A 431 1.36 8.46 -26.02
CA ILE A 431 1.26 8.58 -24.56
C ILE A 431 1.89 7.35 -23.92
N LYS A 432 2.56 7.52 -22.77
CA LYS A 432 2.82 6.43 -21.84
C LYS A 432 1.71 6.39 -20.80
N THR A 433 1.32 5.19 -20.38
CA THR A 433 0.15 5.01 -19.51
C THR A 433 0.16 3.63 -18.84
N THR A 434 -0.54 3.50 -17.71
CA THR A 434 -0.73 2.23 -16.99
C THR A 434 -1.88 1.38 -17.56
N TYR A 435 -2.66 1.92 -18.51
CA TYR A 435 -3.63 1.16 -19.30
C TYR A 435 -2.94 0.35 -20.40
N ALA A 436 -3.00 -0.98 -20.36
CA ALA A 436 -2.45 -1.85 -21.41
C ALA A 436 -3.14 -1.65 -22.78
N PRO A 437 -2.50 -1.94 -23.94
CA PRO A 437 -3.05 -1.62 -25.27
C PRO A 437 -4.31 -2.39 -25.67
N ASP A 438 -4.55 -3.54 -25.05
CA ASP A 438 -5.71 -4.43 -25.22
C ASP A 438 -6.94 -3.99 -24.41
N ARG A 439 -6.76 -3.11 -23.41
CA ARG A 439 -7.84 -2.62 -22.54
C ARG A 439 -8.79 -1.65 -23.29
N PRO A 440 -10.11 -1.90 -23.28
CA PRO A 440 -11.10 -1.18 -24.10
C PRO A 440 -11.34 0.29 -23.73
N GLU A 441 -10.84 0.74 -22.59
CA GLU A 441 -11.01 2.11 -22.10
C GLU A 441 -10.47 3.17 -23.08
N LYS A 442 -11.20 4.29 -23.22
CA LYS A 442 -10.78 5.45 -24.01
C LYS A 442 -9.75 6.25 -23.21
N VAL A 443 -8.49 6.26 -23.64
CA VAL A 443 -7.41 6.94 -22.93
C VAL A 443 -6.98 8.19 -23.70
N TYR A 444 -7.12 9.35 -23.06
CA TYR A 444 -6.79 10.66 -23.62
C TYR A 444 -5.48 11.19 -23.03
N CYS A 445 -4.68 11.89 -23.84
CA CYS A 445 -3.60 12.73 -23.31
C CYS A 445 -4.19 13.90 -22.50
N GLU A 446 -3.40 14.47 -21.60
CA GLU A 446 -3.84 15.51 -20.65
C GLU A 446 -4.65 16.64 -21.31
N LYS A 447 -4.13 17.27 -22.37
CA LYS A 447 -4.84 18.33 -23.11
C LYS A 447 -6.20 17.89 -23.67
N CYS A 448 -6.32 16.62 -24.09
CA CYS A 448 -7.55 16.06 -24.62
C CYS A 448 -8.57 15.71 -23.53
N TYR A 449 -8.10 15.27 -22.36
CA TYR A 449 -8.93 15.01 -21.18
C TYR A 449 -9.45 16.31 -20.56
N LEU A 450 -8.58 17.30 -20.34
CA LEU A 450 -8.97 18.61 -19.80
C LEU A 450 -10.01 19.32 -20.68
N SER A 451 -9.90 19.20 -22.01
CA SER A 451 -10.88 19.73 -22.99
C SER A 451 -12.18 18.92 -23.13
N GLU A 452 -12.46 18.00 -22.21
CA GLU A 452 -13.75 17.31 -22.07
C GLU A 452 -14.38 17.53 -20.68
N VAL A 453 -13.58 17.93 -19.69
CA VAL A 453 -13.94 18.05 -18.28
C VAL A 453 -14.13 19.51 -17.84
N TYR A 454 -13.58 20.47 -18.60
CA TYR A 454 -13.70 21.92 -18.43
C TYR A 454 -14.20 22.59 -19.72
#